data_AF-R6JER5-F1
#
_entry.id   AF-R6JER5-F1
#
_cell.length_a   1.000
_cell.length_b   1.000
_cell.length_c   1.000
_cell.angle_alpha   90.00
_cell.angle_beta   90.00
_cell.angle_gamma   90.00
#
_symmetry.space_group_name_H-M   'P 1'
#
loop_
_entity.id
_entity.type
_entity.pdbx_description
1 polymer ?
#
loop_
_entity_poly.entity_id
_entity_poly.type
_entity_poly.pdbx_seq_one_letter_code
_entity_poly.pdbx_strand_id
1 'polypeptide(L)'
;MKKKMVAVWSLAAVLCFGTATISALAAEGWAQSGSTWVYYDSNGNKIYNTWKKGADNQWRYLNGEGVMATNAWVESDYYMDSNGIMLTDKWLKLTGDQGEYEWYYFSSSGKVITDAWKKIDNKWYHFNGDGRMEIGWILDDMYYTGSDGVMRTGWQKLYPPDDDDDNRDKVTPGIDSVTDDDGRYWYYFSSNGKKYAPDSSDGDYTARKIDGTYYCFDEDGAMQTGWKNVKSSTNDSIQDFMYFGSDGKAKIGWYSIEPPEELSGYEEAVEWFYFNNSGKPRAADSERLTTSDIVKLNGKSYLFNHLGNPVYGLKKVYTGSGEDDWTAFYFGDKNKSCVQKGKMKVTEDDGNKSDFYFLDNGRGVNGVKDNYLYYKGKLQKATDGQKYVCYRVEGRNYVVNASGKVMKGSNVKNSDGVKFTTNGSGELTKADDDSDVNSYAQEPTEPYCTE
;
A
#
# COMPACT_ATOMS: atom_id res chain seq x y z
N MET A 1 22.15 -37.90 25.74
CA MET A 1 21.92 -39.36 25.85
C MET A 1 22.84 -40.07 24.86
N LYS A 2 23.58 -41.10 25.30
CA LYS A 2 24.47 -41.88 24.41
C LYS A 2 23.60 -42.65 23.40
N LYS A 3 23.52 -42.17 22.16
CA LYS A 3 22.82 -42.87 21.06
C LYS A 3 23.61 -44.14 20.73
N LYS A 4 22.98 -45.31 20.89
CA LYS A 4 23.50 -46.60 20.42
C LYS A 4 23.53 -46.58 18.90
N MET A 5 24.62 -47.04 18.27
CA MET A 5 24.70 -47.20 16.82
C MET A 5 23.63 -48.19 16.37
N VAL A 6 22.60 -47.69 15.70
CA VAL A 6 21.70 -48.50 14.87
C VAL A 6 22.25 -48.41 13.46
N ALA A 7 22.63 -49.55 12.88
CA ALA A 7 23.04 -49.62 11.48
C ALA A 7 21.80 -49.44 10.59
N VAL A 8 21.57 -48.22 10.14
CA VAL A 8 20.61 -47.89 9.09
C VAL A 8 21.32 -48.03 7.75
N TRP A 9 20.82 -48.90 6.88
CA TRP A 9 21.29 -49.03 5.49
C TRP A 9 20.73 -47.87 4.66
N SER A 10 21.34 -46.68 4.77
CA SER A 10 21.01 -45.53 3.92
C SER A 10 21.79 -45.61 2.61
N LEU A 11 21.10 -45.51 1.47
CA LEU A 11 21.73 -45.39 0.16
C LEU A 11 22.24 -43.95 -0.02
N ALA A 12 23.54 -43.72 0.19
CA ALA A 12 24.16 -42.42 -0.01
C ALA A 12 24.60 -42.25 -1.47
N ALA A 13 24.10 -41.21 -2.14
CA ALA A 13 24.58 -40.80 -3.46
C ALA A 13 25.46 -39.56 -3.32
N VAL A 14 26.74 -39.69 -3.68
CA VAL A 14 27.70 -38.58 -3.73
C VAL A 14 27.89 -38.17 -5.19
N LEU A 15 27.60 -36.91 -5.52
CA LEU A 15 27.87 -36.34 -6.84
C LEU A 15 29.36 -35.97 -6.96
N CYS A 16 30.18 -36.87 -7.51
CA CYS A 16 31.59 -36.56 -7.80
C CYS A 16 32.05 -37.14 -9.15
N PHE A 17 32.66 -36.28 -9.98
CA PHE A 17 33.52 -36.68 -11.08
C PHE A 17 34.95 -36.84 -10.55
N GLY A 18 35.45 -38.07 -10.51
CA GLY A 18 36.83 -38.38 -10.14
C GLY A 18 36.95 -39.76 -9.50
N THR A 19 37.31 -40.77 -10.29
CA THR A 19 37.58 -42.13 -9.82
C THR A 19 38.94 -42.17 -9.11
N ALA A 20 38.96 -42.01 -7.79
CA ALA A 20 40.13 -42.38 -7.00
C ALA A 20 40.12 -43.90 -6.83
N THR A 21 40.96 -44.60 -7.60
CA THR A 21 41.15 -46.04 -7.49
C THR A 21 41.89 -46.41 -6.19
N ILE A 22 41.64 -47.61 -5.68
CA ILE A 22 42.08 -48.22 -4.41
C ILE A 22 43.62 -48.18 -4.16
N SER A 23 44.43 -47.83 -5.16
CA SER A 23 45.89 -47.66 -5.06
C SER A 23 46.36 -46.49 -4.17
N ALA A 24 45.47 -45.62 -3.69
CA ALA A 24 45.79 -44.42 -2.89
C ALA A 24 46.04 -44.68 -1.38
N LEU A 25 45.83 -45.91 -0.91
CA LEU A 25 45.89 -46.29 0.50
C LEU A 25 47.23 -46.90 0.94
N ALA A 26 48.17 -47.15 0.02
CA ALA A 26 49.45 -47.82 0.30
C ALA A 26 50.50 -46.90 0.96
N ALA A 27 50.11 -46.11 1.97
CA ALA A 27 51.01 -45.37 2.86
C ALA A 27 51.27 -46.14 4.16
N GLU A 28 52.37 -45.81 4.85
CA GLU A 28 52.79 -46.44 6.11
C GLU A 28 51.62 -46.54 7.12
N GLY A 29 51.30 -47.78 7.49
CA GLY A 29 50.32 -48.13 8.50
C GLY A 29 48.96 -48.62 7.98
N TRP A 30 48.50 -48.20 6.79
CA TRP A 30 47.23 -48.69 6.24
C TRP A 30 47.38 -50.10 5.66
N ALA A 31 46.52 -51.01 6.10
CA ALA A 31 46.50 -52.40 5.63
C ALA A 31 45.07 -52.86 5.36
N GLN A 32 44.89 -53.64 4.30
CA GLN A 32 43.62 -54.27 4.00
C GLN A 32 43.50 -55.61 4.75
N SER A 33 42.40 -55.78 5.48
CA SER A 33 42.05 -57.02 6.17
C SER A 33 40.68 -57.49 5.67
N GLY A 34 40.69 -58.48 4.78
CA GLY A 34 39.49 -58.91 4.04
C GLY A 34 38.94 -57.79 3.14
N SER A 35 37.67 -57.44 3.31
CA SER A 35 37.01 -56.34 2.60
C SER A 35 37.15 -54.98 3.31
N THR A 36 37.87 -54.92 4.43
CA THR A 36 37.95 -53.73 5.28
C THR A 36 39.37 -53.18 5.36
N TRP A 37 39.51 -51.90 5.70
CA TRP A 37 40.81 -51.26 5.91
C TRP A 37 41.05 -50.99 7.39
N VAL A 38 42.28 -51.23 7.85
CA VAL A 38 42.74 -51.01 9.22
C VAL A 38 44.04 -50.21 9.21
N TYR A 39 44.41 -49.63 10.35
CA TYR A 39 45.66 -48.88 10.49
C TYR A 39 46.54 -49.46 11.61
N TYR A 40 47.83 -49.62 11.35
CA TYR A 40 48.86 -50.03 12.30
C TYR A 40 49.88 -48.90 12.52
N ASP A 41 50.31 -48.70 13.77
CA ASP A 41 51.41 -47.78 14.06
C ASP A 41 52.78 -48.38 13.69
N SER A 42 53.85 -47.60 13.89
CA SER A 42 55.23 -48.01 13.61
C SER A 42 55.70 -49.24 14.42
N ASN A 43 55.00 -49.58 15.51
CA ASN A 43 55.30 -50.73 16.34
C ASN A 43 54.46 -51.95 15.96
N GLY A 44 53.62 -51.85 14.92
CA GLY A 44 52.73 -52.92 14.47
C GLY A 44 51.45 -53.05 15.31
N ASN A 45 51.10 -52.06 16.15
CA ASN A 45 49.85 -52.10 16.92
C ASN A 45 48.69 -51.57 16.08
N LYS A 46 47.56 -52.27 16.08
CA LYS A 46 46.33 -51.80 15.43
C LYS A 46 45.78 -50.57 16.17
N ILE A 47 45.31 -49.58 15.42
CA ILE A 47 44.82 -48.30 15.91
C ILE A 47 43.29 -48.21 15.80
N TYR A 48 42.66 -47.51 16.74
CA TYR A 48 41.21 -47.45 16.96
C TYR A 48 40.77 -46.00 17.26
N ASN A 49 39.49 -45.69 17.02
CA ASN A 49 38.85 -44.41 17.36
C ASN A 49 39.69 -43.18 17.03
N THR A 50 40.20 -43.09 15.80
CA THR A 50 41.08 -41.97 15.44
C THR A 50 41.05 -41.64 13.95
N TRP A 51 41.40 -40.41 13.65
CA TRP A 51 41.57 -39.89 12.31
C TRP A 51 42.97 -40.20 11.77
N LYS A 52 43.05 -40.69 10.53
CA LYS A 52 44.30 -40.93 9.81
C LYS A 52 44.16 -40.48 8.36
N LYS A 53 45.23 -39.89 7.83
CA LYS A 53 45.29 -39.54 6.41
C LYS A 53 45.80 -40.71 5.57
N GLY A 54 45.32 -40.82 4.34
CA GLY A 54 45.91 -41.67 3.32
C GLY A 54 47.12 -41.01 2.66
N ALA A 55 47.76 -41.72 1.73
CA ALA A 55 48.84 -41.17 0.90
C ALA A 55 48.36 -39.99 0.03
N ASP A 56 47.06 -39.99 -0.28
CA ASP A 56 46.31 -38.94 -0.96
C ASP A 56 46.05 -37.68 -0.10
N ASN A 57 46.54 -37.64 1.14
CA ASN A 57 46.34 -36.55 2.10
C ASN A 57 44.85 -36.34 2.50
N GLN A 58 43.98 -37.32 2.20
CA GLN A 58 42.56 -37.29 2.54
C GLN A 58 42.30 -38.00 3.87
N TRP A 59 41.38 -37.44 4.65
CA TRP A 59 41.04 -37.93 5.99
C TRP A 59 40.12 -39.16 5.95
N ARG A 60 40.44 -40.14 6.80
CA ARG A 60 39.69 -41.36 7.09
C ARG A 60 39.58 -41.53 8.61
N TYR A 61 38.56 -42.24 9.07
CA TYR A 61 38.35 -42.53 10.49
C TYR A 61 38.37 -44.02 10.78
N LEU A 62 39.13 -44.44 11.79
CA LEU A 62 39.13 -45.81 12.31
C LEU A 62 38.14 -45.88 13.46
N ASN A 63 37.16 -46.76 13.37
CA ASN A 63 36.11 -46.93 14.39
C ASN A 63 36.62 -47.66 15.66
N GLY A 64 35.70 -48.00 16.57
CA GLY A 64 36.02 -48.70 17.83
C GLY A 64 36.56 -50.12 17.65
N GLU A 65 36.39 -50.71 16.47
CA GLU A 65 36.94 -52.01 16.08
C GLU A 65 38.25 -51.86 15.27
N GLY A 66 38.67 -50.62 15.04
CA GLY A 66 39.88 -50.26 14.29
C GLY A 66 39.70 -50.49 12.78
N VAL A 67 38.45 -50.51 12.32
CA VAL A 67 38.05 -50.62 10.92
C VAL A 67 37.71 -49.24 10.39
N MET A 68 38.15 -48.94 9.16
CA MET A 68 37.84 -47.71 8.46
C MET A 68 36.33 -47.56 8.26
N ALA A 69 35.79 -46.43 8.72
CA ALA A 69 34.39 -46.09 8.51
C ALA A 69 34.14 -45.72 7.03
N THR A 70 33.05 -46.24 6.48
CA THR A 70 32.58 -45.98 5.11
C THR A 70 31.07 -45.82 5.12
N ASN A 71 30.51 -44.89 4.35
CA ASN A 71 29.08 -44.55 4.34
C ASN A 71 28.50 -44.34 5.75
N ALA A 72 29.24 -43.63 6.61
CA ALA A 72 28.92 -43.55 8.03
C ALA A 72 29.20 -42.17 8.61
N TRP A 73 28.33 -41.76 9.53
CA TRP A 73 28.57 -40.62 10.41
C TRP A 73 29.66 -40.95 11.43
N VAL A 74 30.53 -39.98 11.67
CA VAL A 74 31.64 -40.03 12.62
C VAL A 74 31.53 -38.83 13.54
N GLU A 75 31.57 -39.08 14.85
CA GLU A 75 31.54 -38.03 15.89
C GLU A 75 30.35 -37.05 15.75
N SER A 76 29.25 -37.50 15.12
CA SER A 76 28.04 -36.72 14.77
C SER A 76 28.23 -35.54 13.80
N ASP A 77 29.46 -35.09 13.58
CA ASP A 77 29.75 -33.89 12.78
C ASP A 77 30.24 -34.21 11.35
N TYR A 78 30.78 -35.41 11.13
CA TYR A 78 31.48 -35.77 9.89
C TYR A 78 30.83 -36.97 9.21
N TYR A 79 30.97 -37.05 7.89
CA TYR A 79 30.50 -38.20 7.12
C TYR A 79 31.59 -38.76 6.23
N MET A 80 31.73 -40.08 6.26
CA MET A 80 32.67 -40.84 5.42
C MET A 80 31.93 -41.36 4.20
N ASP A 81 32.44 -41.08 3.00
CA ASP A 81 31.86 -41.59 1.76
C ASP A 81 32.07 -43.12 1.60
N SER A 82 31.65 -43.66 0.45
CA SER A 82 31.76 -45.09 0.15
C SER A 82 33.20 -45.60 0.06
N ASN A 83 34.17 -44.72 -0.14
CA ASN A 83 35.59 -45.02 -0.13
C ASN A 83 36.25 -44.73 1.23
N GLY A 84 35.45 -44.32 2.21
CA GLY A 84 35.89 -43.93 3.56
C GLY A 84 36.56 -42.58 3.61
N ILE A 85 36.42 -41.74 2.59
CA ILE A 85 36.98 -40.39 2.56
C ILE A 85 35.99 -39.42 3.23
N MET A 86 36.50 -38.57 4.12
CA MET A 86 35.69 -37.54 4.78
C MET A 86 35.15 -36.54 3.76
N LEU A 87 33.86 -36.26 3.80
CA LEU A 87 33.26 -35.22 2.95
C LEU A 87 33.72 -33.81 3.40
N THR A 88 34.11 -32.98 2.43
CA THR A 88 34.47 -31.57 2.63
C THR A 88 33.97 -30.76 1.44
N ASP A 89 33.36 -29.60 1.68
CA ASP A 89 32.76 -28.72 0.66
C ASP A 89 31.85 -29.50 -0.32
N LYS A 90 30.99 -30.37 0.23
CA LYS A 90 30.17 -31.29 -0.54
C LYS A 90 28.77 -31.43 0.05
N TRP A 91 27.82 -31.61 -0.86
CA TRP A 91 26.48 -32.08 -0.54
C TRP A 91 26.47 -33.59 -0.32
N LEU A 92 25.64 -34.03 0.62
CA LEU A 92 25.29 -35.42 0.86
C LEU A 92 23.76 -35.54 0.81
N LYS A 93 23.30 -36.55 0.07
CA LYS A 93 21.89 -36.94 0.03
C LYS A 93 21.73 -38.29 0.73
N LEU A 94 20.85 -38.34 1.71
CA LEU A 94 20.46 -39.56 2.42
C LEU A 94 18.96 -39.82 2.26
N THR A 95 18.55 -41.07 2.43
CA THR A 95 17.14 -41.43 2.60
C THR A 95 16.81 -41.36 4.09
N GLY A 96 15.81 -40.55 4.44
CA GLY A 96 15.26 -40.41 5.79
C GLY A 96 14.44 -41.62 6.22
N ASP A 97 14.01 -41.61 7.47
CA ASP A 97 13.34 -42.76 8.10
C ASP A 97 11.97 -43.07 7.48
N GLN A 98 11.31 -42.09 6.85
CA GLN A 98 10.03 -42.24 6.15
C GLN A 98 10.20 -42.40 4.63
N GLY A 99 11.42 -42.57 4.14
CA GLY A 99 11.73 -42.75 2.71
C GLY A 99 11.88 -41.45 1.92
N GLU A 100 11.74 -40.30 2.57
CA GLU A 100 12.04 -38.97 2.05
C GLU A 100 13.54 -38.77 1.83
N TYR A 101 13.91 -37.74 1.07
CA TYR A 101 15.32 -37.40 0.87
C TYR A 101 15.74 -36.25 1.76
N GLU A 102 16.82 -36.46 2.51
CA GLU A 102 17.43 -35.46 3.38
C GLU A 102 18.76 -34.99 2.76
N TRP A 103 18.98 -33.69 2.76
CA TRP A 103 20.20 -33.08 2.23
C TRP A 103 21.02 -32.45 3.35
N TYR A 104 22.32 -32.67 3.30
CA TYR A 104 23.31 -32.16 4.24
C TYR A 104 24.44 -31.48 3.46
N TYR A 105 25.09 -30.49 4.05
CA TYR A 105 26.28 -29.87 3.46
C TYR A 105 27.44 -29.88 4.45
N PHE A 106 28.62 -30.26 3.98
CA PHE A 106 29.84 -30.29 4.79
C PHE A 106 30.73 -29.10 4.43
N SER A 107 31.19 -28.38 5.45
CA SER A 107 32.15 -27.28 5.29
C SER A 107 33.53 -27.76 4.84
N SER A 108 34.44 -26.84 4.56
CA SER A 108 35.84 -27.13 4.24
C SER A 108 36.59 -27.85 5.38
N SER A 109 36.10 -27.72 6.62
CA SER A 109 36.63 -28.46 7.77
C SER A 109 36.15 -29.92 7.85
N GLY A 110 35.17 -30.27 7.02
CA GLY A 110 34.48 -31.56 7.03
C GLY A 110 33.33 -31.64 8.03
N LYS A 111 33.11 -30.61 8.85
CA LYS A 111 31.92 -30.53 9.71
C LYS A 111 30.68 -30.21 8.91
N VAL A 112 29.57 -30.91 9.18
CA VAL A 112 28.23 -30.59 8.69
C VAL A 112 27.80 -29.19 9.14
N ILE A 113 27.04 -28.49 8.30
CA ILE A 113 26.41 -27.21 8.64
C ILE A 113 25.14 -27.50 9.45
N THR A 114 24.99 -26.86 10.61
CA THR A 114 23.84 -26.98 11.52
C THR A 114 23.39 -25.61 11.99
N ASP A 115 22.09 -25.43 12.23
CA ASP A 115 21.47 -24.21 12.76
C ASP A 115 21.96 -22.92 12.09
N ALA A 116 22.08 -22.93 10.76
CA ALA A 116 22.73 -21.85 10.05
C ALA A 116 22.32 -21.70 8.58
N TRP A 117 22.32 -20.45 8.14
CA TRP A 117 22.37 -20.08 6.73
C TRP A 117 23.76 -20.35 6.14
N LYS A 118 23.80 -20.96 4.96
CA LYS A 118 25.03 -21.14 4.19
C LYS A 118 24.82 -20.75 2.73
N LYS A 119 25.74 -19.92 2.22
CA LYS A 119 25.80 -19.58 0.81
C LYS A 119 26.64 -20.63 0.06
N ILE A 120 26.03 -21.32 -0.89
CA ILE A 120 26.64 -22.40 -1.70
C ILE A 120 26.30 -22.10 -3.15
N ASP A 121 27.32 -22.02 -4.01
CA ASP A 121 27.16 -21.68 -5.43
C ASP A 121 26.27 -20.44 -5.69
N ASN A 122 26.54 -19.40 -4.90
CA ASN A 122 25.83 -18.13 -4.89
C ASN A 122 24.34 -18.17 -4.48
N LYS A 123 23.86 -19.30 -3.96
CA LYS A 123 22.49 -19.49 -3.45
C LYS A 123 22.52 -19.69 -1.93
N TRP A 124 21.47 -19.23 -1.24
CA TRP A 124 21.34 -19.39 0.21
C TRP A 124 20.48 -20.59 0.56
N TYR A 125 20.95 -21.37 1.52
CA TYR A 125 20.30 -22.55 2.08
C TYR A 125 20.32 -22.44 3.60
N HIS A 126 19.28 -22.94 4.27
CA HIS A 126 19.25 -23.04 5.72
C HIS A 126 19.30 -24.51 6.15
N PHE A 127 19.99 -24.78 7.24
CA PHE A 127 20.11 -26.11 7.83
C PHE A 127 19.65 -26.06 9.28
N ASN A 128 18.85 -27.05 9.69
CA ASN A 128 18.37 -27.17 11.06
C ASN A 128 19.46 -27.73 12.01
N GLY A 129 19.11 -27.96 13.28
CA GLY A 129 20.06 -28.41 14.31
C GLY A 129 20.62 -29.82 14.11
N ASP A 130 19.93 -30.65 13.32
CA ASP A 130 20.44 -31.96 12.90
C ASP A 130 21.24 -31.88 11.59
N GLY A 131 21.38 -30.69 11.00
CA GLY A 131 22.12 -30.43 9.77
C GLY A 131 21.37 -30.77 8.48
N ARG A 132 20.05 -31.00 8.60
CA ARG A 132 19.16 -31.22 7.45
C ARG A 132 18.82 -29.88 6.80
N MET A 133 18.92 -29.82 5.48
CA MET A 133 18.50 -28.66 4.69
C MET A 133 16.99 -28.48 4.79
N GLU A 134 16.55 -27.28 5.17
CA GLU A 134 15.13 -26.98 5.32
C GLU A 134 14.50 -26.48 4.01
N ILE A 135 13.25 -26.88 3.78
CA ILE A 135 12.40 -26.48 2.65
C ILE A 135 11.10 -25.87 3.19
N GLY A 136 10.47 -24.96 2.43
CA GLY A 136 9.21 -24.33 2.81
C GLY A 136 9.40 -23.11 3.74
N TRP A 137 8.41 -22.86 4.59
CA TRP A 137 8.45 -21.81 5.62
C TRP A 137 9.40 -22.21 6.74
N ILE A 138 10.29 -21.30 7.12
CA ILE A 138 11.31 -21.54 8.15
C ILE A 138 11.54 -20.30 9.00
N LEU A 139 12.13 -20.51 10.19
CA LEU A 139 12.50 -19.45 11.14
C LEU A 139 11.30 -18.54 11.48
N ASP A 140 10.31 -19.12 12.16
CA ASP A 140 9.06 -18.46 12.55
C ASP A 140 8.34 -17.83 11.35
N ASP A 141 8.29 -18.56 10.23
CA ASP A 141 7.63 -18.17 8.97
C ASP A 141 8.10 -16.85 8.35
N MET A 142 9.30 -16.42 8.73
CA MET A 142 9.89 -15.18 8.24
C MET A 142 10.73 -15.38 6.97
N TYR A 143 11.01 -16.62 6.58
CA TYR A 143 11.76 -16.96 5.37
C TYR A 143 11.09 -18.12 4.66
N TYR A 144 11.33 -18.21 3.35
CA TYR A 144 10.83 -19.31 2.54
C TYR A 144 11.94 -19.87 1.65
N THR A 145 12.18 -21.18 1.72
CA THR A 145 13.07 -21.91 0.81
C THR A 145 12.24 -22.77 -0.14
N GLY A 146 12.61 -22.85 -1.42
CA GLY A 146 11.89 -23.68 -2.37
C GLY A 146 12.13 -25.18 -2.15
N SER A 147 11.50 -26.02 -2.97
CA SER A 147 11.74 -27.47 -2.98
C SER A 147 13.17 -27.86 -3.36
N ASP A 148 13.93 -26.93 -3.93
CA ASP A 148 15.37 -27.01 -4.20
C ASP A 148 16.24 -26.54 -3.02
N GLY A 149 15.64 -26.16 -1.89
CA GLY A 149 16.30 -25.62 -0.69
C GLY A 149 16.75 -24.17 -0.80
N VAL A 150 16.54 -23.53 -1.95
CA VAL A 150 17.05 -22.17 -2.21
C VAL A 150 16.11 -21.14 -1.60
N MET A 151 16.68 -20.21 -0.82
CA MET A 151 15.98 -19.05 -0.27
C MET A 151 15.31 -18.22 -1.36
N ARG A 152 14.02 -17.93 -1.19
CA ARG A 152 13.24 -17.07 -2.08
C ARG A 152 13.35 -15.60 -1.66
N THR A 153 13.25 -14.73 -2.67
CA THR A 153 13.25 -13.27 -2.52
C THR A 153 12.21 -12.68 -3.48
N GLY A 154 11.84 -11.42 -3.28
CA GLY A 154 10.81 -10.74 -4.04
C GLY A 154 9.41 -11.29 -3.77
N TRP A 155 8.52 -11.10 -4.73
CA TRP A 155 7.13 -11.55 -4.68
C TRP A 155 7.01 -13.07 -4.87
N GLN A 156 6.30 -13.75 -3.98
CA GLN A 156 6.01 -15.18 -4.07
C GLN A 156 4.53 -15.43 -3.77
N LYS A 157 3.84 -16.23 -4.60
CA LYS A 157 2.47 -16.68 -4.35
C LYS A 157 2.52 -18.05 -3.65
N LEU A 158 2.19 -18.09 -2.36
CA LEU A 158 2.42 -19.25 -1.48
C LEU A 158 1.16 -19.57 -0.67
N TYR A 159 1.05 -20.80 -0.21
CA TYR A 159 0.13 -21.12 0.89
C TYR A 159 0.61 -20.41 2.17
N PRO A 160 -0.31 -19.95 3.02
CA PRO A 160 0.05 -19.44 4.33
C PRO A 160 0.80 -20.52 5.15
N PRO A 161 1.61 -20.11 6.13
CA PRO A 161 2.13 -21.05 7.12
C PRO A 161 0.95 -21.79 7.81
N ASP A 162 1.14 -23.07 8.14
CA ASP A 162 0.17 -23.93 8.86
C ASP A 162 -1.09 -24.44 8.12
N ASP A 163 -1.08 -24.53 6.79
CA ASP A 163 -2.23 -25.06 6.02
C ASP A 163 -2.41 -26.60 6.00
N ASP A 164 -1.75 -27.37 6.88
CA ASP A 164 -1.95 -28.83 7.05
C ASP A 164 -2.32 -29.13 8.55
N ASP A 165 -3.36 -29.90 8.94
CA ASP A 165 -3.92 -31.07 8.22
C ASP A 165 -5.29 -31.63 8.75
N ASP A 166 -6.21 -30.88 9.38
CA ASP A 166 -7.43 -31.54 9.97
C ASP A 166 -8.77 -30.78 10.04
N ASN A 167 -8.92 -29.57 9.47
CA ASN A 167 -10.22 -28.89 9.53
C ASN A 167 -10.64 -28.19 8.24
N ARG A 168 -11.44 -28.91 7.46
CA ARG A 168 -12.13 -28.43 6.25
C ARG A 168 -13.31 -27.47 6.52
N ASP A 169 -13.49 -26.99 7.74
CA ASP A 169 -14.50 -25.99 8.06
C ASP A 169 -13.96 -24.98 9.08
N LYS A 170 -13.26 -23.94 8.61
CA LYS A 170 -13.18 -22.66 9.32
C LYS A 170 -13.20 -21.48 8.34
N VAL A 171 -14.09 -20.56 8.68
CA VAL A 171 -14.57 -19.43 7.90
C VAL A 171 -13.44 -18.46 7.56
N THR A 172 -13.31 -18.17 6.27
CA THR A 172 -12.50 -17.10 5.68
C THR A 172 -12.98 -15.74 6.20
N PRO A 173 -12.17 -14.97 6.95
CA PRO A 173 -12.47 -13.57 7.21
C PRO A 173 -12.07 -12.75 5.99
N GLY A 174 -13.03 -12.08 5.36
CA GLY A 174 -12.80 -10.99 4.41
C GLY A 174 -12.68 -11.42 2.95
N ILE A 175 -13.82 -11.49 2.28
CA ILE A 175 -13.96 -11.58 0.82
C ILE A 175 -13.49 -10.27 0.16
N ASP A 176 -12.18 -10.05 0.09
CA ASP A 176 -11.56 -9.08 -0.84
C ASP A 176 -10.07 -9.36 -1.08
N SER A 177 -9.62 -10.56 -0.73
CA SER A 177 -8.24 -11.02 -0.94
C SER A 177 -8.13 -11.72 -2.29
N VAL A 178 -6.96 -11.66 -2.94
CA VAL A 178 -6.67 -12.19 -4.29
C VAL A 178 -6.68 -13.73 -4.34
N THR A 179 -7.70 -14.37 -3.79
CA THR A 179 -7.85 -15.82 -3.91
C THR A 179 -8.39 -16.11 -5.30
N ASP A 180 -7.47 -16.41 -6.21
CA ASP A 180 -7.77 -17.21 -7.39
C ASP A 180 -8.15 -18.65 -6.96
N ASP A 181 -9.11 -18.82 -6.04
CA ASP A 181 -9.70 -20.09 -5.57
C ASP A 181 -8.69 -21.20 -5.16
N ASP A 182 -7.42 -20.84 -4.92
CA ASP A 182 -6.31 -21.78 -4.78
C ASP A 182 -5.68 -21.80 -3.38
N GLY A 183 -6.20 -20.98 -2.46
CA GLY A 183 -5.74 -20.88 -1.07
C GLY A 183 -4.39 -20.17 -0.89
N ARG A 184 -3.85 -19.54 -1.95
CA ARG A 184 -2.52 -18.92 -1.90
C ARG A 184 -2.58 -17.41 -1.86
N TYR A 185 -1.67 -16.83 -1.10
CA TYR A 185 -1.50 -15.39 -0.95
C TYR A 185 -0.16 -14.93 -1.50
N TRP A 186 -0.08 -13.65 -1.87
CA TRP A 186 1.17 -13.02 -2.26
C TRP A 186 1.91 -12.53 -1.02
N TYR A 187 3.17 -12.94 -0.90
CA TYR A 187 4.11 -12.47 0.12
C TYR A 187 5.29 -11.77 -0.54
N TYR A 188 5.84 -10.76 0.13
CA TYR A 188 7.04 -10.07 -0.33
C TYR A 188 8.22 -10.36 0.59
N PHE A 189 9.28 -10.93 0.02
CA PHE A 189 10.54 -11.18 0.69
C PHE A 189 11.58 -10.16 0.23
N SER A 190 12.23 -9.46 1.15
CA SER A 190 13.26 -8.49 0.79
C SER A 190 14.50 -9.18 0.21
N SER A 191 15.49 -8.41 -0.26
CA SER A 191 16.71 -8.97 -0.88
C SER A 191 17.54 -9.86 0.07
N ASN A 192 17.34 -9.76 1.38
CA ASN A 192 17.97 -10.65 2.37
C ASN A 192 17.15 -11.91 2.65
N GLY A 193 16.02 -12.12 1.96
CA GLY A 193 15.13 -13.26 2.13
C GLY A 193 14.09 -13.14 3.23
N LYS A 194 14.13 -12.10 4.06
CA LYS A 194 13.14 -11.91 5.13
C LYS A 194 11.82 -11.40 4.54
N LYS A 195 10.71 -12.06 4.90
CA LYS A 195 9.33 -11.67 4.65
C LYS A 195 9.07 -10.29 5.25
N TYR A 196 8.31 -9.46 4.55
CA TYR A 196 7.67 -8.31 5.16
C TYR A 196 6.36 -8.73 5.83
N ALA A 197 6.29 -8.53 7.14
CA ALA A 197 5.08 -8.56 7.94
C ALA A 197 5.05 -7.27 8.79
N PRO A 198 3.93 -6.54 8.87
CA PRO A 198 3.74 -5.41 9.77
C PRO A 198 3.88 -5.81 11.25
N ASP A 199 4.15 -4.84 12.12
CA ASP A 199 4.08 -5.08 13.56
C ASP A 199 2.59 -5.10 13.99
N SER A 200 2.24 -5.92 14.99
CA SER A 200 0.84 -6.04 15.46
C SER A 200 0.26 -4.73 16.03
N SER A 201 1.08 -3.71 16.26
CA SER A 201 0.63 -2.37 16.65
C SER A 201 0.19 -1.48 15.49
N ASP A 202 0.44 -1.89 14.23
CA ASP A 202 0.18 -1.07 13.05
C ASP A 202 -1.30 -1.10 12.59
N GLY A 203 -2.13 -1.88 13.29
CA GLY A 203 -3.52 -2.16 12.93
C GLY A 203 -3.64 -3.32 11.95
N ASP A 204 -4.87 -3.63 11.54
CA ASP A 204 -5.18 -4.81 10.73
C ASP A 204 -4.48 -4.81 9.36
N TYR A 205 -4.23 -3.62 8.79
CA TYR A 205 -3.66 -3.48 7.46
C TYR A 205 -2.63 -2.36 7.39
N THR A 206 -1.50 -2.64 6.72
CA THR A 206 -0.43 -1.66 6.52
C THR A 206 -0.08 -1.49 5.05
N ALA A 207 -0.07 -0.23 4.59
CA ALA A 207 0.39 0.11 3.25
C ALA A 207 1.93 0.24 3.22
N ARG A 208 2.59 -0.57 2.38
CA ARG A 208 4.03 -0.51 2.16
C ARG A 208 4.38 -0.16 0.72
N LYS A 209 5.35 0.73 0.56
CA LYS A 209 5.90 1.08 -0.75
C LYS A 209 7.02 0.12 -1.14
N ILE A 210 6.86 -0.58 -2.26
CA ILE A 210 7.82 -1.50 -2.85
C ILE A 210 8.09 -1.02 -4.28
N ASP A 211 9.34 -0.73 -4.60
CA ASP A 211 9.78 -0.23 -5.91
C ASP A 211 8.94 0.94 -6.48
N GLY A 212 8.50 1.83 -5.60
CA GLY A 212 7.73 3.02 -5.97
C GLY A 212 6.20 2.85 -5.94
N THR A 213 5.70 1.63 -5.76
CA THR A 213 4.26 1.31 -5.74
C THR A 213 3.81 0.89 -4.35
N TYR A 214 2.63 1.35 -3.92
CA TYR A 214 2.05 0.93 -2.64
C TYR A 214 1.26 -0.38 -2.80
N TYR A 215 1.46 -1.27 -1.82
CA TYR A 215 0.77 -2.53 -1.63
C TYR A 215 0.26 -2.60 -0.19
N CYS A 216 -0.79 -3.36 0.05
CA CYS A 216 -1.34 -3.57 1.38
C CYS A 216 -0.95 -4.94 1.91
N PHE A 217 -0.68 -5.04 3.20
CA PHE A 217 -0.39 -6.31 3.87
C PHE A 217 -1.19 -6.40 5.18
N ASP A 218 -1.67 -7.59 5.51
CA ASP A 218 -2.15 -7.91 6.87
C ASP A 218 -0.99 -8.21 7.83
N GLU A 219 -1.31 -8.53 9.08
CA GLU A 219 -0.32 -8.83 10.15
C GLU A 219 0.59 -10.02 9.84
N ASP A 220 0.13 -11.01 9.07
CA ASP A 220 0.91 -12.18 8.67
C ASP A 220 1.81 -11.90 7.46
N GLY A 221 1.68 -10.71 6.87
CA GLY A 221 2.42 -10.28 5.69
C GLY A 221 1.84 -10.80 4.38
N ALA A 222 0.59 -11.29 4.38
CA ALA A 222 -0.13 -11.62 3.16
C ALA A 222 -0.68 -10.33 2.53
N MET A 223 -0.49 -10.22 1.21
CA MET A 223 -0.88 -9.04 0.46
C MET A 223 -2.40 -8.98 0.27
N GLN A 224 -2.98 -7.82 0.53
CA GLN A 224 -4.42 -7.57 0.49
C GLN A 224 -4.83 -6.68 -0.69
N THR A 225 -6.08 -6.85 -1.14
CA THR A 225 -6.71 -6.04 -2.19
C THR A 225 -8.01 -5.41 -1.72
N GLY A 226 -8.62 -4.58 -2.58
CA GLY A 226 -9.84 -3.86 -2.28
C GLY A 226 -9.64 -2.65 -1.40
N TRP A 227 -10.71 -2.22 -0.74
CA TRP A 227 -10.63 -1.15 0.25
C TRP A 227 -10.00 -1.69 1.53
N LYS A 228 -8.98 -0.97 2.02
CA LYS A 228 -8.35 -1.28 3.30
C LYS A 228 -8.14 -0.01 4.09
N ASN A 229 -8.58 -0.03 5.33
CA ASN A 229 -8.23 0.99 6.31
C ASN A 229 -6.77 0.78 6.70
N VAL A 230 -5.90 1.68 6.24
CA VAL A 230 -4.44 1.57 6.44
C VAL A 230 -3.95 2.51 7.55
N LYS A 231 -4.87 2.98 8.39
CA LYS A 231 -4.58 3.82 9.56
C LYS A 231 -5.55 3.46 10.68
N SER A 232 -5.07 2.72 11.67
CA SER A 232 -5.85 2.45 12.88
C SER A 232 -6.21 3.76 13.59
N SER A 233 -7.48 4.15 13.53
CA SER A 233 -8.02 5.34 14.19
C SER A 233 -9.37 5.03 14.81
N THR A 234 -9.81 5.83 15.79
CA THR A 234 -11.08 5.58 16.49
C THR A 234 -12.31 6.02 15.71
N ASN A 235 -12.15 6.90 14.72
CA ASN A 235 -13.22 7.45 13.88
C ASN A 235 -12.74 7.42 12.44
N ASP A 236 -13.15 6.38 11.72
CA ASP A 236 -12.70 6.16 10.37
C ASP A 236 -13.27 7.20 9.40
N SER A 237 -12.38 7.76 8.59
CA SER A 237 -12.72 8.65 7.47
C SER A 237 -12.21 8.03 6.17
N ILE A 238 -12.77 8.42 5.03
CA ILE A 238 -12.28 7.96 3.72
C ILE A 238 -10.78 8.22 3.49
N GLN A 239 -10.17 9.19 4.21
CA GLN A 239 -8.74 9.51 4.12
C GLN A 239 -7.84 8.49 4.85
N ASP A 240 -8.41 7.63 5.69
CA ASP A 240 -7.73 6.53 6.37
C ASP A 240 -7.64 5.29 5.47
N PHE A 241 -8.48 5.22 4.44
CA PHE A 241 -8.52 4.13 3.48
C PHE A 241 -7.60 4.35 2.28
N MET A 242 -7.20 3.22 1.69
CA MET A 242 -6.63 3.13 0.35
C MET A 242 -7.36 2.02 -0.42
N TYR A 243 -7.43 2.15 -1.74
CA TYR A 243 -8.00 1.11 -2.60
C TYR A 243 -6.89 0.43 -3.40
N PHE A 244 -6.76 -0.89 -3.25
CA PHE A 244 -5.77 -1.73 -3.91
C PHE A 244 -6.46 -2.57 -4.99
N GLY A 245 -6.05 -2.41 -6.25
CA GLY A 245 -6.65 -3.20 -7.34
C GLY A 245 -6.36 -4.69 -7.21
N SER A 246 -7.01 -5.51 -8.05
CA SER A 246 -6.75 -6.95 -8.13
C SER A 246 -5.28 -7.31 -8.44
N ASP A 247 -4.49 -6.36 -8.95
CA ASP A 247 -3.05 -6.48 -9.14
C ASP A 247 -2.22 -6.17 -7.88
N GLY A 248 -2.86 -5.98 -6.73
CA GLY A 248 -2.26 -5.65 -5.44
C GLY A 248 -1.88 -4.17 -5.27
N LYS A 249 -1.97 -3.37 -6.34
CA LYS A 249 -1.41 -2.01 -6.37
C LYS A 249 -2.44 -0.99 -5.93
N ALA A 250 -2.01 -0.05 -5.08
CA ALA A 250 -2.82 1.11 -4.72
C ALA A 250 -3.18 1.91 -5.98
N LYS A 251 -4.46 2.27 -6.11
CA LYS A 251 -4.92 3.12 -7.21
C LYS A 251 -4.47 4.57 -7.01
N ILE A 252 -4.14 5.22 -8.11
CA ILE A 252 -3.71 6.62 -8.18
C ILE A 252 -4.45 7.29 -9.34
N GLY A 253 -5.07 8.44 -9.09
CA GLY A 253 -5.88 9.17 -10.07
C GLY A 253 -7.38 8.89 -9.92
N TRP A 254 -8.12 9.11 -11.01
CA TRP A 254 -9.58 9.00 -11.05
C TRP A 254 -10.05 7.56 -11.21
N TYR A 255 -10.94 7.12 -10.32
CA TYR A 255 -11.62 5.83 -10.40
C TYR A 255 -13.08 5.98 -9.98
N SER A 256 -13.95 5.17 -10.57
CA SER A 256 -15.33 4.98 -10.14
C SER A 256 -15.46 3.56 -9.61
N ILE A 257 -15.73 3.44 -8.31
CA ILE A 257 -15.72 2.18 -7.56
C ILE A 257 -16.78 2.22 -6.47
N GLU A 258 -17.19 1.04 -5.99
CA GLU A 258 -18.05 0.92 -4.82
C GLU A 258 -17.32 1.49 -3.60
N PRO A 259 -17.95 2.33 -2.76
CA PRO A 259 -17.32 2.86 -1.56
C PRO A 259 -16.95 1.77 -0.54
N PRO A 260 -16.08 2.05 0.45
CA PRO A 260 -15.82 1.13 1.56
C PRO A 260 -17.13 0.79 2.30
N GLU A 261 -17.40 -0.49 2.54
CA GLU A 261 -18.61 -0.95 3.22
C GLU A 261 -18.70 -0.47 4.67
N GLU A 262 -17.56 -0.16 5.29
CA GLU A 262 -17.44 0.33 6.65
C GLU A 262 -17.87 1.80 6.80
N LEU A 263 -17.96 2.53 5.69
CA LEU A 263 -18.34 3.94 5.66
C LEU A 263 -19.77 4.11 5.13
N SER A 264 -20.52 5.05 5.73
CA SER A 264 -21.90 5.37 5.32
C SER A 264 -22.00 6.80 4.77
N GLY A 265 -23.12 7.13 4.13
CA GLY A 265 -23.39 8.47 3.59
C GLY A 265 -23.22 8.61 2.08
N TYR A 266 -22.82 7.54 1.38
CA TYR A 266 -22.79 7.51 -0.08
C TYR A 266 -24.20 7.35 -0.67
N GLU A 267 -24.48 8.07 -1.76
CA GLU A 267 -25.81 8.10 -2.37
C GLU A 267 -25.97 7.05 -3.48
N GLU A 268 -24.86 6.71 -4.13
CA GLU A 268 -24.83 5.79 -5.27
C GLU A 268 -24.10 4.48 -4.90
N ALA A 269 -24.41 3.41 -5.63
CA ALA A 269 -23.70 2.13 -5.49
C ALA A 269 -22.22 2.25 -5.85
N VAL A 270 -21.88 3.13 -6.81
CA VAL A 270 -20.51 3.44 -7.22
C VAL A 270 -20.31 4.94 -7.22
N GLU A 271 -19.16 5.37 -6.70
CA GLU A 271 -18.83 6.77 -6.55
C GLU A 271 -17.49 7.10 -7.21
N TRP A 272 -17.32 8.37 -7.58
CA TRP A 272 -16.04 8.85 -8.11
C TRP A 272 -15.11 9.24 -6.99
N PHE A 273 -13.85 8.78 -7.06
CA PHE A 273 -12.78 9.14 -6.16
C PHE A 273 -11.56 9.61 -6.96
N TYR A 274 -10.80 10.54 -6.39
CA TYR A 274 -9.46 10.86 -6.86
C TYR A 274 -8.42 10.46 -5.82
N PHE A 275 -7.62 9.45 -6.14
CA PHE A 275 -6.52 9.00 -5.30
C PHE A 275 -5.26 9.81 -5.58
N ASN A 276 -4.65 10.37 -4.54
CA ASN A 276 -3.42 11.13 -4.66
C ASN A 276 -2.20 10.20 -4.89
N ASN A 277 -1.00 10.76 -5.02
CA ASN A 277 0.23 9.99 -5.29
C ASN A 277 0.68 9.09 -4.13
N SER A 278 0.10 9.22 -2.94
CA SER A 278 0.26 8.25 -1.84
C SER A 278 -0.87 7.21 -1.82
N GLY A 279 -1.73 7.19 -2.84
CA GLY A 279 -2.86 6.27 -3.00
C GLY A 279 -4.02 6.51 -2.03
N LYS A 280 -4.06 7.67 -1.35
CA LYS A 280 -5.17 8.06 -0.47
C LYS A 280 -6.20 8.90 -1.24
N PRO A 281 -7.51 8.70 -1.02
CA PRO A 281 -8.55 9.57 -1.57
C PRO A 281 -8.35 11.05 -1.19
N ARG A 282 -8.68 11.96 -2.09
CA ARG A 282 -8.87 13.37 -1.76
C ARG A 282 -10.25 13.55 -1.16
N ALA A 283 -10.32 14.13 0.03
CA ALA A 283 -11.55 14.49 0.71
C ALA A 283 -11.31 15.76 1.53
N ALA A 284 -12.37 16.48 1.83
CA ALA A 284 -12.34 17.51 2.88
C ALA A 284 -12.31 16.84 4.27
N ASP A 285 -11.88 17.58 5.30
CA ASP A 285 -11.87 17.06 6.68
C ASP A 285 -13.26 17.08 7.33
N SER A 286 -14.21 17.81 6.76
CA SER A 286 -15.58 17.94 7.27
C SER A 286 -16.57 18.32 6.16
N GLU A 287 -17.86 18.32 6.48
CA GLU A 287 -18.92 18.84 5.59
C GLU A 287 -18.74 20.32 5.25
N ARG A 288 -18.08 21.10 6.13
CA ARG A 288 -17.81 22.52 5.90
C ARG A 288 -16.72 22.70 4.85
N LEU A 289 -17.11 22.85 3.59
CA LEU A 289 -16.17 22.98 2.47
C LEU A 289 -15.54 24.37 2.37
N THR A 290 -14.22 24.42 2.29
CA THR A 290 -13.45 25.66 2.28
C THR A 290 -12.66 25.83 1.00
N THR A 291 -12.21 27.06 0.73
CA THR A 291 -11.30 27.33 -0.39
C THR A 291 -9.95 26.62 -0.28
N SER A 292 -9.51 26.21 0.93
CA SER A 292 -8.30 25.39 1.12
C SER A 292 -8.47 23.94 0.65
N ASP A 293 -9.71 23.44 0.60
CA ASP A 293 -10.01 22.08 0.14
C ASP A 293 -10.00 21.98 -1.40
N ILE A 294 -9.90 23.11 -2.11
CA ILE A 294 -9.85 23.13 -3.57
C ILE A 294 -8.50 22.63 -4.06
N VAL A 295 -8.51 21.52 -4.79
CA VAL A 295 -7.33 20.86 -5.36
C VAL A 295 -7.23 21.13 -6.86
N LYS A 296 -6.05 21.51 -7.33
CA LYS A 296 -5.78 21.66 -8.77
C LYS A 296 -5.22 20.38 -9.37
N LEU A 297 -5.94 19.79 -10.31
CA LEU A 297 -5.60 18.54 -11.00
C LEU A 297 -5.60 18.78 -12.51
N ASN A 298 -4.47 18.54 -13.18
CA ASN A 298 -4.33 18.70 -14.64
C ASN A 298 -4.89 20.02 -15.20
N GLY A 299 -4.64 21.13 -14.50
CA GLY A 299 -5.07 22.47 -14.90
C GLY A 299 -6.51 22.86 -14.50
N LYS A 300 -7.32 21.92 -14.01
CA LYS A 300 -8.68 22.16 -13.50
C LYS A 300 -8.68 22.18 -11.97
N SER A 301 -9.62 22.91 -11.38
CA SER A 301 -9.80 22.97 -9.93
C SER A 301 -11.02 22.14 -9.53
N TYR A 302 -10.84 21.27 -8.55
CA TYR A 302 -11.84 20.36 -8.01
C TYR A 302 -12.00 20.61 -6.52
N LEU A 303 -13.16 20.28 -5.99
CA LEU A 303 -13.42 20.24 -4.56
C LEU A 303 -14.04 18.86 -4.28
N PHE A 304 -13.62 18.23 -3.19
CA PHE A 304 -14.10 16.91 -2.80
C PHE A 304 -14.82 17.05 -1.46
N ASN A 305 -15.96 16.38 -1.29
CA ASN A 305 -16.65 16.35 0.00
C ASN A 305 -15.86 15.52 1.03
N HIS A 306 -16.35 15.44 2.26
CA HIS A 306 -15.71 14.66 3.33
C HIS A 306 -15.73 13.14 3.09
N LEU A 307 -16.59 12.67 2.18
CA LEU A 307 -16.66 11.29 1.71
C LEU A 307 -15.73 11.03 0.51
N GLY A 308 -15.00 12.04 0.04
CA GLY A 308 -14.01 11.91 -1.03
C GLY A 308 -14.56 11.96 -2.45
N ASN A 309 -15.83 12.33 -2.62
CA ASN A 309 -16.49 12.46 -3.91
C ASN A 309 -16.36 13.89 -4.46
N PRO A 310 -16.12 14.06 -5.78
CA PRO A 310 -16.01 15.39 -6.37
C PRO A 310 -17.36 16.11 -6.36
N VAL A 311 -17.39 17.32 -5.84
CA VAL A 311 -18.62 18.13 -5.80
C VAL A 311 -18.96 18.68 -7.19
N TYR A 312 -20.26 18.81 -7.45
CA TYR A 312 -20.82 19.42 -8.65
C TYR A 312 -21.91 20.42 -8.26
N GLY A 313 -22.43 21.17 -9.24
CA GLY A 313 -23.50 22.14 -9.01
C GLY A 313 -23.00 23.45 -8.40
N LEU A 314 -23.94 24.25 -7.91
CA LEU A 314 -23.69 25.50 -7.21
C LEU A 314 -23.46 25.18 -5.73
N LYS A 315 -22.33 25.60 -5.16
CA LYS A 315 -21.96 25.27 -3.79
C LYS A 315 -21.53 26.48 -3.00
N LYS A 316 -21.91 26.48 -1.71
CA LYS A 316 -21.41 27.41 -0.71
C LYS A 316 -19.99 26.99 -0.33
N VAL A 317 -18.99 27.85 -0.60
CA VAL A 317 -17.59 27.57 -0.22
C VAL A 317 -17.07 28.66 0.70
N TYR A 318 -16.60 28.23 1.87
CA TYR A 318 -16.11 29.12 2.90
C TYR A 318 -14.71 29.66 2.59
N THR A 319 -14.57 30.96 2.79
CA THR A 319 -13.37 31.76 2.55
C THR A 319 -12.69 32.21 3.84
N GLY A 320 -13.32 31.96 4.99
CA GLY A 320 -12.84 32.28 6.33
C GLY A 320 -13.51 31.42 7.41
N SER A 321 -13.24 31.73 8.67
CA SER A 321 -13.78 31.00 9.81
C SER A 321 -15.20 31.43 10.19
N GLY A 322 -15.67 32.60 9.77
CA GLY A 322 -17.03 33.08 10.03
C GLY A 322 -18.10 32.29 9.27
N GLU A 323 -19.31 32.27 9.80
CA GLU A 323 -20.47 31.63 9.15
C GLU A 323 -20.91 32.36 7.87
N ASP A 324 -20.67 33.67 7.82
CA ASP A 324 -20.97 34.53 6.67
C ASP A 324 -19.80 34.67 5.69
N ASP A 325 -18.61 34.17 6.05
CA ASP A 325 -17.38 34.28 5.27
C ASP A 325 -17.37 33.26 4.11
N TRP A 326 -18.32 33.37 3.18
CA TRP A 326 -18.45 32.44 2.06
C TRP A 326 -18.82 33.14 0.75
N THR A 327 -18.55 32.46 -0.36
CA THR A 327 -19.04 32.85 -1.68
C THR A 327 -19.46 31.61 -2.46
N ALA A 328 -20.33 31.78 -3.45
CA ALA A 328 -20.72 30.67 -4.30
C ALA A 328 -19.57 30.29 -5.24
N PHE A 329 -19.41 28.99 -5.46
CA PHE A 329 -18.65 28.42 -6.56
C PHE A 329 -19.60 27.57 -7.39
N TYR A 330 -19.34 27.47 -8.69
CA TYR A 330 -20.06 26.54 -9.55
C TYR A 330 -19.11 25.50 -10.14
N PHE A 331 -19.40 24.23 -9.91
CA PHE A 331 -18.57 23.10 -10.31
C PHE A 331 -19.08 22.38 -11.59
N GLY A 332 -20.07 22.96 -12.27
CA GLY A 332 -20.67 22.34 -13.45
C GLY A 332 -21.68 21.25 -13.10
N ASP A 333 -21.93 20.34 -14.02
CA ASP A 333 -22.72 19.13 -13.79
C ASP A 333 -21.83 17.98 -13.27
N LYS A 334 -22.44 16.84 -12.92
CA LYS A 334 -21.74 15.63 -12.42
C LYS A 334 -20.66 15.10 -13.39
N ASN A 335 -20.74 15.44 -14.69
CA ASN A 335 -19.73 15.06 -15.68
C ASN A 335 -18.49 15.97 -15.64
N LYS A 336 -18.66 17.24 -15.24
CA LYS A 336 -17.57 18.21 -15.14
C LYS A 336 -16.93 18.19 -13.76
N SER A 337 -17.74 18.30 -12.72
CA SER A 337 -17.38 18.38 -11.29
C SER A 337 -16.12 19.20 -10.99
N CYS A 338 -15.95 20.33 -11.69
CA CYS A 338 -14.79 21.20 -11.58
C CYS A 338 -15.20 22.66 -11.71
N VAL A 339 -14.43 23.55 -11.09
CA VAL A 339 -14.69 24.99 -11.04
C VAL A 339 -14.91 25.57 -12.45
N GLN A 340 -16.09 26.16 -12.65
CA GLN A 340 -16.46 26.93 -13.82
C GLN A 340 -16.21 28.41 -13.59
N LYS A 341 -16.02 29.16 -14.68
CA LYS A 341 -15.57 30.56 -14.64
C LYS A 341 -16.36 31.41 -15.63
N GLY A 342 -16.40 32.72 -15.37
CA GLY A 342 -17.08 33.70 -16.20
C GLY A 342 -18.58 33.80 -15.93
N LYS A 343 -19.28 34.50 -16.84
CA LYS A 343 -20.73 34.70 -16.77
C LYS A 343 -21.47 33.48 -17.27
N MET A 344 -22.46 33.00 -16.52
CA MET A 344 -23.29 31.87 -16.90
C MET A 344 -24.65 31.87 -16.19
N LYS A 345 -25.57 31.09 -16.72
CA LYS A 345 -26.86 30.82 -16.08
C LYS A 345 -26.78 29.50 -15.33
N VAL A 346 -27.08 29.53 -14.03
CA VAL A 346 -26.94 28.38 -13.12
C VAL A 346 -28.31 28.06 -12.53
N THR A 347 -28.60 26.76 -12.42
CA THR A 347 -29.73 26.27 -11.64
C THR A 347 -29.33 26.23 -10.17
N GLU A 348 -30.07 26.93 -9.34
CA GLU A 348 -29.95 26.94 -7.88
C GLU A 348 -30.67 25.72 -7.28
N ASP A 349 -30.46 25.46 -5.98
CA ASP A 349 -30.97 24.24 -5.33
C ASP A 349 -32.50 24.23 -5.16
N ASP A 350 -33.15 25.39 -5.27
CA ASP A 350 -34.61 25.53 -5.36
C ASP A 350 -35.17 25.23 -6.77
N GLY A 351 -34.29 24.91 -7.73
CA GLY A 351 -34.63 24.65 -9.13
C GLY A 351 -34.73 25.91 -10.01
N ASN A 352 -34.65 27.11 -9.43
CA ASN A 352 -34.68 28.35 -10.19
C ASN A 352 -33.38 28.60 -10.93
N LYS A 353 -33.45 29.34 -12.04
CA LYS A 353 -32.27 29.69 -12.85
C LYS A 353 -31.93 31.15 -12.73
N SER A 354 -30.75 31.43 -12.18
CA SER A 354 -30.22 32.78 -12.03
C SER A 354 -28.95 33.00 -12.85
N ASP A 355 -28.67 34.26 -13.17
CA ASP A 355 -27.43 34.65 -13.84
C ASP A 355 -26.34 34.84 -12.79
N PHE A 356 -25.18 34.22 -13.00
CA PHE A 356 -24.02 34.29 -12.12
C PHE A 356 -22.78 34.81 -12.86
N TYR A 357 -21.80 35.29 -12.09
CA TYR A 357 -20.44 35.54 -12.55
C TYR A 357 -19.42 34.97 -11.56
N PHE A 358 -18.54 34.11 -12.07
CA PHE A 358 -17.43 33.53 -11.32
C PHE A 358 -16.09 34.09 -11.83
N LEU A 359 -15.22 34.50 -10.91
CA LEU A 359 -13.89 35.03 -11.21
C LEU A 359 -12.95 33.92 -11.72
N ASP A 360 -11.74 34.30 -12.14
CA ASP A 360 -10.74 33.33 -12.64
C ASP A 360 -10.28 32.33 -11.58
N ASN A 361 -10.41 32.68 -10.30
CA ASN A 361 -10.19 31.80 -9.15
C ASN A 361 -11.44 31.00 -8.75
N GLY A 362 -12.55 31.10 -9.49
CA GLY A 362 -13.81 30.40 -9.25
C GLY A 362 -14.78 31.08 -8.31
N ARG A 363 -14.33 32.08 -7.54
CA ARG A 363 -15.18 32.77 -6.55
C ARG A 363 -16.30 33.53 -7.25
N GLY A 364 -17.52 33.41 -6.72
CA GLY A 364 -18.62 34.29 -7.09
C GLY A 364 -18.25 35.75 -6.85
N VAL A 365 -18.51 36.61 -7.85
CA VAL A 365 -18.27 38.05 -7.75
C VAL A 365 -19.12 38.65 -6.61
N ASN A 366 -18.48 39.45 -5.75
CA ASN A 366 -19.15 40.28 -4.76
C ASN A 366 -18.88 41.77 -5.08
N GLY A 367 -19.84 42.43 -5.73
CA GLY A 367 -19.72 43.81 -6.22
C GLY A 367 -19.96 43.96 -7.72
N VAL A 368 -19.45 45.05 -8.31
CA VAL A 368 -19.71 45.42 -9.71
C VAL A 368 -18.73 44.74 -10.66
N LYS A 369 -19.26 44.03 -11.67
CA LYS A 369 -18.48 43.43 -12.77
C LYS A 369 -19.17 43.69 -14.10
N ASP A 370 -18.43 44.18 -15.08
CA ASP A 370 -18.91 44.45 -16.44
C ASP A 370 -20.20 45.31 -16.50
N ASN A 371 -20.33 46.26 -15.57
CA ASN A 371 -21.49 47.14 -15.34
C ASN A 371 -22.74 46.48 -14.72
N TYR A 372 -22.62 45.27 -14.18
CA TYR A 372 -23.68 44.57 -13.46
C TYR A 372 -23.29 44.35 -12.00
N LEU A 373 -24.26 44.37 -11.08
CA LEU A 373 -24.01 44.12 -9.66
C LEU A 373 -24.23 42.65 -9.34
N TYR A 374 -23.26 42.04 -8.68
CA TYR A 374 -23.34 40.68 -8.20
C TYR A 374 -23.15 40.63 -6.68
N TYR A 375 -23.80 39.66 -6.04
CA TYR A 375 -23.59 39.34 -4.64
C TYR A 375 -23.39 37.84 -4.50
N LYS A 376 -22.26 37.44 -3.90
CA LYS A 376 -21.80 36.03 -3.83
C LYS A 376 -21.92 35.30 -5.17
N GLY A 377 -21.66 36.00 -6.27
CA GLY A 377 -21.76 35.51 -7.64
C GLY A 377 -23.12 35.71 -8.32
N LYS A 378 -24.23 35.89 -7.60
CA LYS A 378 -25.59 36.02 -8.17
C LYS A 378 -25.89 37.44 -8.62
N LEU A 379 -26.41 37.60 -9.83
CA LEU A 379 -26.80 38.89 -10.41
C LEU A 379 -27.97 39.50 -9.66
N GLN A 380 -27.77 40.72 -9.14
CA GLN A 380 -28.80 41.48 -8.44
C GLN A 380 -29.61 42.30 -9.45
N LYS A 381 -30.93 42.20 -9.40
CA LYS A 381 -31.86 42.87 -10.34
C LYS A 381 -32.94 43.59 -9.56
N ALA A 382 -33.38 44.74 -10.05
CA ALA A 382 -34.64 45.31 -9.56
C ALA A 382 -35.78 44.33 -9.88
N THR A 383 -36.58 43.95 -8.89
CA THR A 383 -37.70 43.02 -9.10
C THR A 383 -38.75 43.63 -10.03
N ASP A 384 -39.57 42.77 -10.64
CA ASP A 384 -40.58 43.18 -11.61
C ASP A 384 -41.51 44.24 -11.01
N GLY A 385 -41.58 45.39 -11.66
CA GLY A 385 -42.37 46.55 -11.23
C GLY A 385 -41.57 47.67 -10.57
N GLN A 386 -40.43 47.40 -9.91
CA GLN A 386 -39.68 48.42 -9.14
C GLN A 386 -38.87 49.40 -9.99
N LYS A 387 -38.54 49.03 -11.24
CA LYS A 387 -37.65 49.73 -12.20
C LYS A 387 -36.19 49.84 -11.74
N TYR A 388 -35.96 50.35 -10.53
CA TYR A 388 -34.65 50.53 -9.93
C TYR A 388 -34.66 50.17 -8.44
N VAL A 389 -33.62 49.45 -7.98
CA VAL A 389 -33.42 49.07 -6.58
C VAL A 389 -32.00 49.44 -6.17
N CYS A 390 -31.85 49.87 -4.91
CA CYS A 390 -30.55 50.10 -4.30
C CYS A 390 -30.19 48.89 -3.41
N TYR A 391 -29.07 48.24 -3.68
CA TYR A 391 -28.57 47.12 -2.86
C TYR A 391 -27.29 47.52 -2.13
N ARG A 392 -27.14 47.05 -0.88
CA ARG A 392 -25.91 47.21 -0.12
C ARG A 392 -25.00 46.01 -0.34
N VAL A 393 -23.83 46.23 -0.92
CA VAL A 393 -22.81 45.18 -1.16
C VAL A 393 -21.45 45.73 -0.74
N GLU A 394 -20.73 45.01 0.13
CA GLU A 394 -19.39 45.41 0.62
C GLU A 394 -19.39 46.83 1.21
N GLY A 395 -20.42 47.15 2.01
CA GLY A 395 -20.58 48.45 2.66
C GLY A 395 -20.92 49.62 1.73
N ARG A 396 -21.25 49.35 0.45
CA ARG A 396 -21.58 50.36 -0.56
C ARG A 396 -22.98 50.14 -1.13
N ASN A 397 -23.66 51.23 -1.42
CA ASN A 397 -25.06 51.22 -1.87
C ASN A 397 -25.11 51.42 -3.39
N TYR A 398 -25.46 50.40 -4.16
CA TYR A 398 -25.46 50.45 -5.64
C TYR A 398 -26.88 50.42 -6.20
N VAL A 399 -27.18 51.31 -7.14
CA VAL A 399 -28.48 51.33 -7.82
C VAL A 399 -28.43 50.50 -9.10
N VAL A 400 -29.34 49.55 -9.23
CA VAL A 400 -29.46 48.67 -10.41
C VAL A 400 -30.84 48.78 -11.04
N ASN A 401 -30.93 48.50 -12.35
CA ASN A 401 -32.20 48.39 -13.05
C ASN A 401 -32.73 46.94 -13.10
N ALA A 402 -33.85 46.71 -13.78
CA ALA A 402 -34.48 45.37 -13.94
C ALA A 402 -33.58 44.33 -14.66
N SER A 403 -32.58 44.77 -15.44
CA SER A 403 -31.59 43.86 -16.05
C SER A 403 -30.38 43.57 -15.14
N GLY A 404 -30.32 44.23 -13.97
CA GLY A 404 -29.20 44.19 -13.04
C GLY A 404 -28.03 45.12 -13.40
N LYS A 405 -28.20 45.98 -14.40
CA LYS A 405 -27.18 46.96 -14.80
C LYS A 405 -27.10 48.07 -13.76
N VAL A 406 -25.88 48.39 -13.35
CA VAL A 406 -25.56 49.46 -12.40
C VAL A 406 -25.75 50.82 -13.07
N MET A 407 -26.48 51.71 -12.39
CA MET A 407 -26.76 53.07 -12.85
C MET A 407 -25.61 53.99 -12.47
N LYS A 408 -24.72 54.31 -13.41
CA LYS A 408 -23.52 55.13 -13.19
C LYS A 408 -23.74 56.59 -13.61
N GLY A 409 -23.38 57.54 -12.76
CA GLY A 409 -23.46 58.98 -13.03
C GLY A 409 -24.86 59.43 -13.43
N SER A 410 -25.90 58.85 -12.81
CA SER A 410 -27.27 58.90 -13.29
C SER A 410 -28.23 59.52 -12.28
N ASN A 411 -29.32 60.09 -12.78
CA ASN A 411 -30.50 60.46 -11.99
C ASN A 411 -31.66 59.59 -12.46
N VAL A 412 -32.12 58.66 -11.63
CA VAL A 412 -33.18 57.71 -11.96
C VAL A 412 -34.28 57.75 -10.91
N LYS A 413 -35.50 57.35 -11.29
CA LYS A 413 -36.66 57.33 -10.40
C LYS A 413 -37.20 55.90 -10.33
N ASN A 414 -37.33 55.35 -9.13
CA ASN A 414 -37.94 54.03 -8.94
C ASN A 414 -39.47 54.09 -9.14
N SER A 415 -40.15 52.95 -9.00
CA SER A 415 -41.61 52.84 -9.11
C SER A 415 -42.38 53.72 -8.13
N ASP A 416 -41.83 53.87 -6.92
CA ASP A 416 -42.49 54.54 -5.80
C ASP A 416 -42.30 56.06 -5.84
N GLY A 417 -41.49 56.52 -6.80
CA GLY A 417 -41.24 57.93 -7.04
C GLY A 417 -40.00 58.49 -6.34
N VAL A 418 -39.21 57.65 -5.68
CA VAL A 418 -37.93 58.04 -5.08
C VAL A 418 -36.90 58.30 -6.17
N LYS A 419 -36.28 59.47 -6.13
CA LYS A 419 -35.23 59.89 -7.06
C LYS A 419 -33.85 59.52 -6.52
N PHE A 420 -33.21 58.56 -7.17
CA PHE A 420 -31.84 58.15 -6.89
C PHE A 420 -30.82 58.91 -7.75
N THR A 421 -29.80 59.47 -7.09
CA THR A 421 -28.65 60.12 -7.74
C THR A 421 -27.39 59.32 -7.46
N THR A 422 -26.69 58.87 -8.51
CA THR A 422 -25.49 58.03 -8.38
C THR A 422 -24.21 58.68 -8.87
N ASN A 423 -23.08 58.31 -8.28
CA ASN A 423 -21.75 58.72 -8.74
C ASN A 423 -21.28 57.91 -9.98
N GLY A 424 -20.10 58.22 -10.52
CA GLY A 424 -19.55 57.53 -11.71
C GLY A 424 -19.29 56.03 -11.54
N SER A 425 -19.18 55.55 -10.29
CA SER A 425 -19.07 54.12 -9.96
C SER A 425 -20.44 53.44 -9.86
N GLY A 426 -21.51 54.23 -9.74
CA GLY A 426 -22.90 53.78 -9.60
C GLY A 426 -23.38 53.63 -8.16
N GLU A 427 -22.61 54.18 -7.22
CA GLU A 427 -22.99 54.23 -5.81
C GLU A 427 -23.99 55.36 -5.58
N LEU A 428 -25.02 55.11 -4.78
CA LEU A 428 -26.05 56.05 -4.38
C LEU A 428 -25.45 57.16 -3.53
N THR A 429 -25.65 58.40 -3.95
CA THR A 429 -25.15 59.60 -3.25
C THR A 429 -26.28 60.46 -2.69
N LYS A 430 -27.46 60.43 -3.32
CA LYS A 430 -28.67 61.07 -2.81
C LYS A 430 -29.94 60.28 -3.14
N ALA A 431 -30.93 60.33 -2.26
CA ALA A 431 -32.28 59.85 -2.48
C ALA A 431 -33.29 60.95 -2.10
N ASP A 432 -34.13 61.39 -3.04
CA ASP A 432 -35.05 62.54 -2.86
C ASP A 432 -34.37 63.78 -2.30
N ASP A 433 -33.18 64.07 -2.83
CA ASP A 433 -32.27 65.15 -2.45
C ASP A 433 -31.65 65.05 -1.03
N ASP A 434 -31.94 63.98 -0.27
CA ASP A 434 -31.29 63.62 0.99
C ASP A 434 -29.96 62.87 0.74
N SER A 435 -28.94 63.19 1.53
CA SER A 435 -27.63 62.52 1.52
C SER A 435 -27.52 61.32 2.47
N ASP A 436 -28.43 61.16 3.44
CA ASP A 436 -28.49 59.93 4.24
C ASP A 436 -29.25 58.85 3.47
N VAL A 437 -28.48 58.04 2.75
CA VAL A 437 -29.03 57.10 1.75
C VAL A 437 -29.14 55.67 2.27
N ASN A 438 -28.72 55.39 3.50
CA ASN A 438 -28.61 54.02 4.01
C ASN A 438 -29.98 53.33 4.18
N SER A 439 -31.01 54.09 4.55
CA SER A 439 -32.39 53.59 4.68
C SER A 439 -33.02 53.14 3.36
N TYR A 440 -32.45 53.55 2.22
CA TYR A 440 -32.94 53.19 0.89
C TYR A 440 -32.28 51.93 0.32
N ALA A 441 -31.23 51.42 0.96
CA ALA A 441 -30.54 50.22 0.52
C ALA A 441 -31.19 48.97 1.11
N GLN A 442 -31.39 47.97 0.27
CA GLN A 442 -31.89 46.65 0.64
C GLN A 442 -30.74 45.66 0.72
N GLU A 443 -30.92 44.60 1.51
CA GLU A 443 -29.98 43.48 1.50
C GLU A 443 -30.06 42.74 0.15
N PRO A 444 -28.92 42.33 -0.41
CA PRO A 444 -28.87 41.61 -1.67
C PRO A 444 -29.49 40.22 -1.52
N THR A 445 -30.03 39.70 -2.63
CA THR A 445 -30.56 38.35 -2.66
C THR A 445 -29.42 37.35 -2.70
N GLU A 446 -29.37 36.46 -1.70
CA GLU A 446 -28.37 35.40 -1.63
C GLU A 446 -28.61 34.32 -2.70
N PRO A 447 -27.55 33.63 -3.15
CA PRO A 447 -27.69 32.37 -3.86
C PRO A 447 -28.37 31.29 -3.01
N TYR A 448 -29.25 30.49 -3.62
CA TYR A 448 -29.82 29.30 -3.00
C TYR A 448 -28.93 28.10 -3.32
N CYS A 449 -27.99 27.79 -2.43
CA CYS A 449 -27.06 26.67 -2.59
C CYS A 449 -26.70 26.04 -1.24
N THR A 450 -26.63 24.72 -1.23
CA THR A 450 -26.16 23.87 -0.15
C THR A 450 -24.64 23.90 -0.04
N GLU A 451 -24.16 23.44 1.13
CA GLU A 451 -22.74 23.18 1.38
C GLU A 451 -22.18 22.11 0.45
#